data_AF-A0A8H7TLA0-F1
#
_entry.id   AF-A0A8H7TLA0-F1
#
_cell.length_a   1.000
_cell.length_b   1.000
_cell.length_c   1.000
_cell.angle_alpha   90.00
_cell.angle_beta   90.00
_cell.angle_gamma   90.00
#
_symmetry.space_group_name_H-M   'P 1'
#
loop_
_entity.id
_entity.type
_entity.pdbx_description
1 polymer ?
#
loop_
_entity_poly.entity_id
_entity_poly.type
_entity_poly.pdbx_seq_one_letter_code
_entity_poly.pdbx_strand_id
1 'polypeptide(L)'
;MHGYGSAKAAFATMLQHYDMELGGKGLRVHNLHLGAVFTPGAESSGATRESMRWDEEGLCGGFVLWLCAKGRFMRGKFVWANWDVDELEGRREEIKKDADLLRLGLVTGGLELFKRGA
;
A
#
# COMPACT_ATOMS: atom_id res chain seq x y z
N MET A 1 -19.63 6.79 6.60
CA MET A 1 -18.40 7.35 6.02
C MET A 1 -17.35 7.74 7.07
N HIS A 2 -17.73 8.18 8.28
CA HIS A 2 -16.82 8.76 9.29
C HIS A 2 -15.80 7.82 9.99
N GLY A 3 -15.71 6.53 9.64
CA GLY A 3 -14.74 5.58 10.23
C GLY A 3 -13.94 4.74 9.22
N TYR A 4 -14.17 4.94 7.93
CA TYR A 4 -13.56 4.09 6.90
C TYR A 4 -12.04 4.31 6.82
N GLY A 5 -11.62 5.58 6.74
CA GLY A 5 -10.20 5.94 6.65
C GLY A 5 -9.40 5.49 7.87
N SER A 6 -9.93 5.71 9.08
CA SER A 6 -9.26 5.26 10.32
C SER A 6 -9.17 3.74 10.41
N ALA A 7 -10.22 3.00 10.05
CA ALA A 7 -10.19 1.54 10.02
C ALA A 7 -9.17 1.00 9.01
N LYS A 8 -9.10 1.59 7.81
CA LYS A 8 -8.10 1.19 6.79
C LYS A 8 -6.67 1.53 7.21
N ALA A 9 -6.44 2.69 7.84
CA ALA A 9 -5.14 3.06 8.38
C ALA A 9 -4.70 2.11 9.52
N ALA A 10 -5.61 1.76 10.44
CA ALA A 10 -5.31 0.78 11.48
C ALA A 10 -4.98 -0.60 10.90
N PHE A 11 -5.74 -1.06 9.91
CA PHE A 11 -5.48 -2.33 9.25
C PHE A 11 -4.14 -2.33 8.48
N ALA A 12 -3.82 -1.23 7.81
CA ALA A 12 -2.54 -1.02 7.16
C ALA A 12 -1.36 -1.19 8.14
N THR A 13 -1.47 -0.60 9.33
CA THR A 13 -0.49 -0.77 10.40
C THR A 13 -0.41 -2.21 10.88
N MET A 14 -1.55 -2.90 11.05
CA MET A 14 -1.57 -4.33 11.42
C MET A 14 -0.83 -5.20 10.41
N LEU A 15 -1.02 -4.97 9.10
CA LEU A 15 -0.31 -5.70 8.04
C LEU A 15 1.21 -5.51 8.11
N GLN A 16 1.68 -4.30 8.45
CA GLN A 16 3.10 -4.04 8.67
C GLN A 16 3.66 -4.85 9.84
N HIS A 17 2.92 -4.99 10.94
CA HIS A 17 3.36 -5.79 12.09
C HIS A 17 3.44 -7.28 11.74
N TYR A 18 2.48 -7.81 10.99
CA TYR A 18 2.55 -9.19 10.49
C TYR A 18 3.79 -9.44 9.63
N ASP A 19 4.17 -8.48 8.77
CA ASP A 19 5.42 -8.61 8.01
C ASP A 19 6.66 -8.61 8.92
N MET A 20 6.70 -7.72 9.91
CA MET A 20 7.82 -7.65 10.85
C MET A 20 8.00 -8.94 11.64
N GLU A 21 6.90 -9.59 12.03
CA GLU A 21 6.94 -10.82 12.84
C GLU A 21 7.15 -12.10 12.01
N LEU A 22 6.58 -12.15 10.80
CA LEU A 22 6.43 -13.38 10.01
C LEU A 22 7.05 -13.32 8.60
N GLY A 23 7.53 -12.16 8.14
CA GLY A 23 8.04 -11.92 6.79
C GLY A 23 9.22 -12.83 6.39
N GLY A 24 10.02 -13.26 7.38
CA GLY A 24 11.12 -14.21 7.20
C GLY A 24 10.73 -15.69 7.41
N LYS A 25 9.49 -15.97 7.80
CA LYS A 25 8.99 -17.30 8.21
C LYS A 25 8.03 -17.93 7.20
N GLY A 26 8.09 -17.48 5.95
CA GLY A 26 7.24 -17.98 4.86
C GLY A 26 5.99 -17.16 4.60
N LEU A 27 5.70 -16.11 5.37
CA LEU A 27 4.64 -15.15 5.06
C LEU A 27 5.17 -14.01 4.21
N ARG A 28 4.41 -13.59 3.20
CA ARG A 28 4.66 -12.36 2.44
C ARG A 28 3.42 -11.49 2.50
N VAL A 29 3.53 -10.32 3.13
CA VAL A 29 2.42 -9.37 3.29
C VAL A 29 2.66 -8.16 2.39
N HIS A 30 1.60 -7.66 1.76
CA HIS A 30 1.58 -6.39 1.03
C HIS A 30 0.32 -5.62 1.43
N ASN A 31 0.43 -4.31 1.64
CA ASN A 31 -0.71 -3.45 1.91
C ASN A 31 -1.16 -2.80 0.60
N LEU A 32 -2.11 -3.45 -0.09
CA LEU A 32 -2.51 -3.08 -1.44
C LEU A 32 -3.74 -2.16 -1.45
N HIS A 33 -3.58 -0.99 -2.05
CA HIS A 33 -4.69 -0.17 -2.53
C HIS A 33 -5.11 -0.65 -3.93
N LEU A 34 -6.36 -1.12 -4.03
CA LEU A 34 -6.90 -1.80 -5.21
C LEU A 34 -7.15 -0.87 -6.42
N GLY A 35 -7.14 0.45 -6.19
CA GLY A 35 -7.66 1.42 -7.16
C GLY A 35 -9.15 1.70 -6.95
N ALA A 36 -9.72 2.52 -7.81
CA ALA A 36 -11.12 2.88 -7.83
C ALA A 36 -11.81 2.20 -9.01
N VAL A 37 -12.36 1.00 -8.78
CA VAL A 37 -13.10 0.23 -9.80
C VAL A 37 -14.60 0.50 -9.65
N PHE A 38 -15.32 0.67 -10.76
CA PHE A 38 -16.77 0.83 -10.73
C PHE A 38 -17.43 -0.50 -10.36
N THR A 39 -18.06 -0.56 -9.19
CA THR A 39 -18.69 -1.78 -8.65
C THR A 39 -20.18 -1.56 -8.43
N PRO A 40 -20.98 -2.64 -8.30
CA PRO A 40 -22.38 -2.50 -7.89
C PRO A 40 -22.56 -1.73 -6.57
N GLY A 41 -21.58 -1.83 -5.66
CA GLY A 41 -21.57 -1.03 -4.43
C GLY A 41 -21.42 0.47 -4.70
N ALA A 42 -20.56 0.86 -5.63
CA ALA A 42 -20.42 2.25 -6.05
C ALA A 42 -21.70 2.76 -6.71
N GLU A 43 -22.29 1.99 -7.61
CA GLU A 43 -23.57 2.32 -8.27
C GLU A 43 -24.69 2.51 -7.25
N SER A 44 -24.85 1.57 -6.31
CA SER A 44 -25.85 1.66 -5.23
C SER A 44 -25.65 2.86 -4.31
N SER A 45 -24.43 3.43 -4.28
CA SER A 45 -24.09 4.63 -3.52
C SER A 45 -24.34 5.93 -4.32
N GLY A 46 -24.93 5.83 -5.52
CA GLY A 46 -25.25 6.97 -6.40
C GLY A 46 -24.13 7.39 -7.34
N ALA A 47 -23.04 6.62 -7.43
CA ALA A 47 -21.98 6.91 -8.39
C ALA A 47 -22.40 6.46 -9.80
N THR A 48 -21.93 7.18 -10.83
CA THR A 48 -22.13 6.79 -12.23
C THR A 48 -20.79 6.46 -12.88
N ARG A 49 -20.80 5.90 -14.10
CA ARG A 49 -19.56 5.63 -14.84
C ARG A 49 -18.80 6.92 -15.19
N GLU A 50 -19.48 8.06 -15.18
CA GLU A 50 -18.94 9.39 -15.48
C GLU A 50 -18.62 10.19 -14.22
N SER A 51 -19.03 9.73 -13.02
CA SER A 51 -18.85 10.51 -11.78
C SER A 51 -17.40 10.70 -11.40
N MET A 52 -16.49 9.87 -11.92
CA MET A 52 -15.04 10.03 -11.82
C MET A 52 -14.35 9.18 -12.88
N ARG A 53 -13.03 9.31 -12.98
CA ARG A 53 -12.20 8.39 -13.75
C ARG A 53 -12.03 7.09 -12.97
N TRP A 54 -12.79 6.07 -13.33
CA TRP A 54 -12.64 4.72 -12.81
C TRP A 54 -11.42 4.02 -13.42
N ASP A 55 -10.75 3.21 -12.62
CA ASP A 55 -9.66 2.35 -13.04
C ASP A 55 -10.20 1.13 -13.81
N GLU A 56 -9.36 0.57 -14.69
CA GLU A 56 -9.70 -0.66 -15.41
C GLU A 56 -9.86 -1.84 -14.45
N GLU A 57 -10.92 -2.64 -14.64
CA GLU A 57 -11.26 -3.76 -13.75
C GLU A 57 -10.10 -4.77 -13.59
N GLY A 58 -9.32 -5.00 -14.66
CA GLY A 58 -8.21 -5.95 -14.67
C GLY A 58 -6.91 -5.43 -14.04
N LEU A 59 -6.78 -4.12 -13.81
CA LEU A 59 -5.52 -3.49 -13.42
C LEU A 59 -4.98 -4.05 -12.10
N CYS A 60 -5.84 -4.13 -11.08
CA CYS A 60 -5.46 -4.69 -9.79
C CYS A 60 -5.03 -6.17 -9.89
N GLY A 61 -5.69 -6.96 -10.74
CA GLY A 61 -5.35 -8.36 -10.97
C GLY A 61 -3.95 -8.50 -11.56
N GLY A 62 -3.64 -7.70 -12.59
CA GLY A 62 -2.30 -7.63 -13.18
C GLY A 62 -1.23 -7.21 -12.17
N PHE A 63 -1.52 -6.20 -11.35
CA PHE A 63 -0.60 -5.73 -10.32
C PHE A 63 -0.34 -6.80 -9.24
N VAL A 64 -1.36 -7.54 -8.81
CA VAL A 64 -1.20 -8.66 -7.86
C VAL A 64 -0.36 -9.79 -8.47
N LEU A 65 -0.56 -10.12 -9.74
CA LEU A 65 0.27 -11.11 -10.42
C LEU A 65 1.74 -10.68 -10.46
N TRP A 66 2.00 -9.41 -10.75
CA TRP A 66 3.35 -8.84 -10.68
C TRP A 66 3.94 -8.88 -9.26
N LEU A 67 3.17 -8.50 -8.22
CA LEU A 67 3.60 -8.62 -6.83
C LEU A 67 4.00 -10.06 -6.49
N CYS A 68 3.19 -11.01 -6.95
CA CYS A 68 3.41 -12.42 -6.74
C CYS A 68 4.71 -12.91 -7.39
N ALA A 69 4.95 -12.54 -8.65
CA ALA A 69 6.08 -13.01 -9.45
C ALA A 69 7.39 -12.26 -9.17
N LYS A 70 7.36 -10.92 -9.10
CA LYS A 70 8.56 -10.05 -9.09
C LYS A 70 8.63 -9.10 -7.90
N GLY A 71 7.48 -8.73 -7.32
CA GLY A 71 7.36 -7.73 -6.25
C GLY A 71 7.74 -8.20 -4.85
N ARG A 72 8.53 -9.28 -4.67
CA ARG A 72 8.96 -9.75 -3.33
C ARG A 72 9.68 -8.67 -2.52
N PHE A 73 10.39 -7.76 -3.18
CA PHE A 73 11.09 -6.64 -2.53
C PHE A 73 10.13 -5.59 -1.94
N MET A 74 8.86 -5.61 -2.34
CA MET A 74 7.80 -4.73 -1.82
C MET A 74 7.12 -5.29 -0.56
N ARG A 75 7.67 -6.36 0.03
CA ARG A 75 7.09 -7.01 1.22
C ARG A 75 7.01 -6.03 2.39
N GLY A 76 5.88 -6.02 3.09
CA GLY A 76 5.62 -5.16 4.25
C GLY A 76 5.42 -3.69 3.91
N LYS A 77 5.28 -3.35 2.62
CA LYS A 77 5.09 -1.98 2.13
C LYS A 77 3.65 -1.78 1.63
N PHE A 78 3.22 -0.52 1.66
CA PHE A 78 2.06 -0.02 0.95
C PHE A 78 2.35 0.03 -0.55
N VAL A 79 1.38 -0.41 -1.35
CA VAL A 79 1.44 -0.41 -2.80
C VAL A 79 0.08 -0.02 -3.36
N TRP A 80 0.07 0.67 -4.50
CA TRP A 80 -1.15 1.05 -5.20
C TRP A 80 -1.14 0.48 -6.61
N ALA A 81 -2.23 -0.18 -7.00
CA ALA A 81 -2.37 -0.79 -8.33
C ALA A 81 -2.14 0.17 -9.51
N ASN A 82 -2.27 1.48 -9.29
CA ASN A 82 -2.04 2.51 -10.33
C ASN A 82 -0.56 2.91 -10.47
N TRP A 83 0.35 2.37 -9.67
CA TRP A 83 1.77 2.65 -9.81
C TRP A 83 2.40 1.87 -10.96
N ASP A 84 3.35 2.52 -11.63
CA ASP A 84 4.14 1.92 -12.71
C ASP A 84 5.10 0.87 -12.14
N VAL A 85 4.94 -0.38 -12.58
CA VAL A 85 5.76 -1.50 -12.11
C VAL A 85 7.21 -1.41 -12.60
N ASP A 86 7.46 -0.83 -13.77
CA ASP A 86 8.81 -0.66 -14.30
C ASP A 86 9.57 0.44 -13.53
N GLU A 87 8.88 1.50 -13.11
CA GLU A 87 9.46 2.49 -12.18
C GLU A 87 9.80 1.86 -10.83
N LEU A 88 8.89 1.06 -10.26
CA LEU A 88 9.12 0.35 -9.00
C LEU A 88 10.32 -0.60 -9.09
N GLU A 89 10.47 -1.30 -10.22
CA GLU A 89 11.63 -2.14 -10.51
C GLU A 89 12.92 -1.33 -10.63
N GLY A 90 12.89 -0.19 -11.31
CA GLY A 90 14.04 0.73 -11.41
C GLY A 90 14.49 1.27 -10.06
N ARG A 91 13.56 1.43 -9.11
CA ARG A 91 13.81 1.94 -7.74
C ARG A 91 14.00 0.83 -6.70
N ARG A 92 14.12 -0.43 -7.13
CA ARG A 92 14.22 -1.60 -6.25
C ARG A 92 15.27 -1.48 -5.14
N GLU A 93 16.45 -0.95 -5.45
CA GLU A 93 17.54 -0.84 -4.47
C GLU A 93 17.32 0.29 -3.46
N GLU A 94 16.73 1.41 -3.88
CA GLU A 94 16.27 2.47 -2.98
C GLU A 94 15.24 1.92 -1.98
N ILE A 95 14.24 1.23 -2.51
CA ILE A 95 13.11 0.67 -1.74
C ILE A 95 13.56 -0.39 -0.73
N LYS A 96 14.59 -1.20 -1.06
CA LYS A 96 15.15 -2.20 -0.14
C LYS A 96 16.01 -1.57 0.96
N LYS A 97 16.75 -0.50 0.65
CA LYS A 97 17.66 0.15 1.60
C LYS A 97 16.91 0.88 2.69
N ASP A 98 15.77 1.48 2.35
CA ASP A 98 14.92 2.17 3.32
C ASP A 98 13.76 1.27 3.78
N ALA A 99 13.85 0.84 5.04
CA ALA A 99 12.84 -0.01 5.67
C ALA A 99 11.51 0.72 5.91
N ASP A 100 11.54 2.05 6.09
CA ASP A 100 10.38 2.87 6.43
C ASP A 100 9.70 3.45 5.18
N LEU A 101 10.44 3.56 4.08
CA LEU A 101 9.90 3.97 2.79
C LEU A 101 8.70 3.09 2.37
N LEU A 102 7.60 3.78 2.03
CA LEU A 102 6.29 3.21 1.67
C LEU A 102 5.60 2.43 2.80
N ARG A 103 5.86 2.77 4.07
CA ARG A 103 5.06 2.31 5.20
C ARG A 103 4.27 3.47 5.80
N LEU A 104 3.12 3.16 6.40
CA LEU A 104 2.41 4.10 7.24
C LEU A 104 3.18 4.24 8.56
N GLY A 105 3.43 5.48 8.96
CA GLY A 105 4.14 5.81 10.18
C GLY A 105 4.17 7.31 10.43
N LEU A 106 4.61 7.68 11.63
CA LEU A 106 4.86 9.07 11.98
C LEU A 106 6.22 9.47 11.39
N VAL A 107 6.22 10.37 10.41
CA VAL A 107 7.47 10.97 9.89
C VAL A 107 7.77 12.21 10.72
N THR A 108 8.76 12.11 11.61
CA THR A 108 9.16 13.23 12.46
C THR A 108 10.08 14.23 11.75
N GLY A 109 10.52 13.95 10.51
CA GLY A 109 11.10 14.93 9.60
C GLY A 109 12.24 15.78 10.18
N GLY A 110 13.10 15.22 11.03
CA GLY A 110 14.17 15.99 11.68
C GLY A 110 13.69 17.07 12.65
N LEU A 111 12.40 17.11 12.99
CA LEU A 111 11.90 17.93 14.08
C LEU A 111 12.45 17.33 15.38
N GLU A 112 13.29 18.08 16.08
CA GLU A 112 13.75 17.80 17.45
C GLU A 112 12.57 17.85 18.44
N LEU A 113 11.53 17.05 18.24
CA LEU A 113 10.37 17.01 19.14
C LEU A 113 10.76 16.40 20.50
N PHE A 114 11.82 15.58 20.51
CA PHE A 114 12.37 14.99 21.72
C PHE A 114 13.90 14.91 21.60
N LYS A 115 14.60 15.90 22.16
CA LYS A 115 16.03 15.72 22.47
C LYS A 115 16.13 14.52 23.41
N ARG A 116 16.74 13.42 22.96
CA ARG A 116 17.17 12.35 23.87
C ARG A 116 18.20 12.99 24.81
N GLY A 117 17.78 13.34 26.02
CA GLY A 117 18.69 13.67 27.10
C GLY A 117 19.63 12.49 27.29
N ALA A 118 20.93 12.74 27.15
CA ALA A 118 21.98 11.83 27.57
C ALA A 118 21.98 11.69 29.10
#